data_AF-A0A2P2K3Y0-F1
#
_entry.id   AF-A0A2P2K3Y0-F1
#
_cell.length_a   1.000
_cell.length_b   1.000
_cell.length_c   1.000
_cell.angle_alpha   90.00
_cell.angle_beta   90.00
_cell.angle_gamma   90.00
#
_symmetry.space_group_name_H-M   'P 1'
#
loop_
_entity.id
_entity.type
_entity.pdbx_description
1 polymer ?
#
loop_
_entity_poly.entity_id
_entity_poly.type
_entity_poly.pdbx_seq_one_letter_code
_entity_poly.pdbx_strand_id
1 'polypeptide(L)'
;MALLKRNENPWLASVEEHAYESGPLFLELHATAMICLPSGECLCPDATICTALMSALYSSVSEEVVLHRQLMVNVAISPRDNYCIEVVLRCLAVEGDGLGPHVIVDGGVLGAVLAAGFKGELVRFQAGVTLEISRLDAWYVSADGSLEVPAPYIVQGLCRRCCLPEVILRCMQVSVSLMESGNEPECHDELIDLVNCLETGFLHLFSQPQLQEFLLFEREYSICKMELQEELSR
;
A
#
# COMPACT_ATOMS: atom_id res chain seq x y z
N MET A 1 6.20 -17.60 8.08
CA MET A 1 4.82 -17.47 8.62
C MET A 1 4.70 -16.79 9.97
N ALA A 2 5.57 -17.06 10.96
CA ALA A 2 5.45 -16.45 12.30
C ALA A 2 5.34 -14.91 12.32
N LEU A 3 6.01 -14.22 11.37
CA LEU A 3 5.89 -12.77 11.23
C LEU A 3 4.48 -12.32 10.80
N LEU A 4 3.79 -13.04 9.93
CA LEU A 4 2.45 -12.66 9.46
C LEU A 4 1.34 -13.06 10.45
N LYS A 5 1.55 -14.12 11.23
CA LYS A 5 0.60 -14.67 12.22
C LYS A 5 0.72 -14.03 13.62
N ARG A 6 1.21 -12.78 13.74
CA ARG A 6 1.42 -12.12 15.04
C ARG A 6 0.07 -11.69 15.65
N ASN A 7 -0.63 -12.63 16.30
CA ASN A 7 -1.95 -12.40 16.89
C ASN A 7 -1.93 -11.37 18.03
N GLU A 8 -0.85 -11.34 18.83
CA GLU A 8 -0.73 -10.42 19.97
C GLU A 8 -0.28 -9.01 19.57
N ASN A 9 0.44 -8.88 18.45
CA ASN A 9 0.98 -7.62 17.95
C ASN A 9 0.92 -7.62 16.42
N PRO A 10 -0.27 -7.42 15.83
CA PRO A 10 -0.43 -7.47 14.38
C PRO A 10 0.40 -6.37 13.73
N TRP A 11 0.93 -6.64 12.54
CA TRP A 11 1.87 -5.74 11.85
C TRP A 11 1.33 -4.34 11.68
N LEU A 12 1.88 -3.37 12.43
CA LEU A 12 1.49 -1.97 12.36
C LEU A 12 -0.04 -1.77 12.49
N ALA A 13 -0.74 -2.65 13.21
CA ALA A 13 -2.11 -2.40 13.61
C ALA A 13 -2.06 -1.72 14.98
N SER A 14 -2.34 -0.42 15.03
CA SER A 14 -2.48 0.26 16.32
C SER A 14 -3.66 -0.33 17.09
N VAL A 15 -3.42 -0.67 18.36
CA VAL A 15 -4.45 -0.94 19.34
C VAL A 15 -4.60 0.35 20.12
N GLU A 16 -5.70 1.07 19.85
CA GLU A 16 -6.10 2.33 20.49
C GLU A 16 -5.35 3.59 20.05
N GLU A 17 -6.07 4.53 19.43
CA GLU A 17 -5.78 5.95 19.58
C GLU A 17 -7.09 6.75 19.68
N HIS A 18 -7.07 7.67 20.65
CA HIS A 18 -8.16 8.51 21.14
C HIS A 18 -9.15 8.96 20.07
N ALA A 19 -10.44 8.70 20.30
CA ALA A 19 -11.52 9.28 19.50
C ALA A 19 -11.42 10.80 19.57
N TYR A 20 -10.95 11.42 18.49
CA TYR A 20 -10.92 12.87 18.39
C TYR A 20 -12.35 13.37 18.19
N GLU A 21 -12.91 14.00 19.23
CA GLU A 21 -14.27 14.55 19.22
C GLU A 21 -14.23 16.07 19.01
N SER A 22 -14.12 16.56 17.76
CA SER A 22 -14.65 17.88 17.34
C SER A 22 -14.27 18.30 15.90
N GLY A 23 -15.27 18.70 15.10
CA GLY A 23 -15.12 19.51 13.87
C GLY A 23 -14.76 18.76 12.57
N PRO A 24 -15.03 19.33 11.38
CA PRO A 24 -14.60 18.73 10.12
C PRO A 24 -13.08 18.84 10.00
N LEU A 25 -12.42 17.69 10.11
CA LEU A 25 -10.97 17.55 10.02
C LEU A 25 -10.58 17.14 8.62
N PHE A 26 -9.45 17.65 8.16
CA PHE A 26 -8.75 17.14 7.01
C PHE A 26 -7.63 16.22 7.46
N LEU A 27 -7.27 15.29 6.60
CA LEU A 27 -6.07 14.49 6.70
C LEU A 27 -5.05 15.10 5.75
N GLU A 28 -3.79 15.17 6.16
CA GLU A 28 -2.70 15.61 5.31
C GLU A 28 -1.52 14.65 5.45
N LEU A 29 -0.98 14.23 4.30
CA LEU A 29 0.17 13.33 4.18
C LEU A 29 1.26 14.04 3.39
N HIS A 30 2.45 14.12 3.95
CA HIS A 30 3.63 14.68 3.31
C HIS A 30 4.63 13.57 3.07
N ALA A 31 5.19 13.51 1.86
CA ALA A 31 6.24 12.58 1.52
C ALA A 31 7.34 13.28 0.72
N THR A 32 8.59 13.00 1.05
CA THR A 32 9.74 13.32 0.21
C THR A 32 10.17 12.04 -0.49
N ALA A 33 10.25 12.05 -1.82
CA ALA A 33 10.57 10.85 -2.60
C ALA A 33 11.47 11.14 -3.80
N MET A 34 12.18 10.12 -4.26
CA MET A 34 12.80 10.09 -5.59
C MET A 34 11.88 9.36 -6.56
N ILE A 35 11.96 9.73 -7.84
CA ILE A 35 11.23 9.02 -8.91
C ILE A 35 12.20 8.02 -9.52
N CYS A 36 11.91 6.72 -9.43
CA CYS A 36 12.81 5.66 -9.86
C CYS A 36 12.24 4.92 -11.08
N LEU A 37 13.02 4.82 -12.15
CA LEU A 37 12.67 4.05 -13.34
C LEU A 37 12.68 2.54 -13.03
N PRO A 38 12.01 1.70 -13.84
CA PRO A 38 12.10 0.24 -13.70
C PRO A 38 13.53 -0.32 -13.76
N SER A 39 14.48 0.42 -14.35
CA SER A 39 15.90 0.08 -14.37
C SER A 39 16.59 0.24 -13.00
N GLY A 40 15.94 0.88 -12.03
CA GLY A 40 16.51 1.29 -10.75
C GLY A 40 17.22 2.65 -10.79
N GLU A 41 17.27 3.30 -11.96
CA GLU A 41 17.86 4.64 -12.10
C GLU A 41 16.89 5.72 -11.61
N CYS A 42 17.42 6.74 -10.94
CA CYS A 42 16.65 7.90 -10.51
C CYS A 42 16.41 8.86 -11.68
N LEU A 43 15.16 9.25 -11.88
CA LEU A 43 14.72 10.26 -12.83
C LEU A 43 14.79 11.64 -12.18
N CYS A 44 15.59 12.54 -12.75
CA CYS A 44 15.64 13.93 -12.31
C CYS A 44 14.27 14.60 -12.57
N PRO A 45 13.59 15.13 -11.54
CA PRO A 45 12.27 15.72 -11.69
C PRO A 45 12.34 17.08 -12.41
N ASP A 46 11.34 17.33 -13.26
CA ASP A 46 11.07 18.65 -13.84
C ASP A 46 9.58 19.00 -13.67
N ALA A 47 9.20 20.22 -14.05
CA ALA A 47 7.82 20.69 -13.92
C ALA A 47 6.81 19.83 -14.70
N THR A 48 7.22 19.26 -15.84
CA THR A 48 6.37 18.38 -16.66
C THR A 48 6.15 17.05 -15.95
N ILE A 49 7.23 16.46 -15.42
CA ILE A 49 7.20 15.21 -14.64
C ILE A 49 6.33 15.39 -13.39
N CYS A 50 6.51 16.47 -12.62
CA CYS A 50 5.70 16.77 -11.44
C CYS A 50 4.21 16.90 -11.81
N THR A 51 3.89 17.59 -12.90
CA THR A 51 2.49 17.75 -13.38
C THR A 51 1.89 16.41 -13.80
N ALA A 52 2.64 15.60 -14.54
CA ALA A 52 2.21 14.28 -14.98
C ALA A 52 2.00 13.32 -13.79
N LEU A 53 2.92 13.34 -12.83
CA LEU A 53 2.83 12.55 -11.60
C LEU A 53 1.62 12.96 -10.75
N MET A 54 1.38 14.26 -10.58
CA MET A 54 0.20 14.78 -9.89
C MET A 54 -1.10 14.27 -10.53
N SER A 55 -1.20 14.31 -11.86
CA SER A 55 -2.35 13.78 -12.61
C SER A 55 -2.53 12.26 -12.44
N ALA A 56 -1.42 11.52 -12.43
CA ALA A 56 -1.44 10.07 -12.25
C ALA A 56 -1.87 9.69 -10.82
N LEU A 57 -1.41 10.43 -9.80
CA LEU A 57 -1.83 10.26 -8.41
C LEU A 57 -3.34 10.52 -8.25
N TYR A 58 -3.87 11.58 -8.87
CA TYR A 58 -5.33 11.81 -8.91
C TYR A 58 -6.09 10.64 -9.56
N SER A 59 -5.52 10.05 -10.60
CA SER A 59 -6.13 8.94 -11.35
C SER A 59 -6.06 7.59 -10.62
N SER A 60 -5.40 7.52 -9.45
CA SER A 60 -5.32 6.29 -8.66
C SER A 60 -6.60 5.99 -7.86
N VAL A 61 -7.51 6.97 -7.77
CA VAL A 61 -8.82 6.84 -7.11
C VAL A 61 -9.94 7.30 -8.06
N SER A 62 -11.19 6.95 -7.75
CA SER A 62 -12.32 7.34 -8.60
C SER A 62 -12.61 8.85 -8.52
N GLU A 63 -13.21 9.42 -9.56
CA GLU A 63 -13.65 10.82 -9.57
C GLU A 63 -14.62 11.13 -8.42
N GLU A 64 -15.44 10.15 -8.05
CA GLU A 64 -16.35 10.24 -6.90
C GLU A 64 -15.58 10.46 -5.60
N VAL A 65 -14.49 9.71 -5.38
CA VAL A 65 -13.63 9.89 -4.21
C VAL A 65 -12.96 11.25 -4.24
N VAL A 66 -12.43 11.68 -5.39
CA VAL A 66 -11.81 13.01 -5.53
C VAL A 66 -12.77 14.13 -5.13
N LEU A 67 -14.01 14.06 -5.59
CA LEU A 67 -15.03 15.07 -5.31
C LEU A 67 -15.53 15.02 -3.86
N HIS A 68 -15.97 13.87 -3.37
CA HIS A 68 -16.58 13.76 -2.04
C HIS A 68 -15.57 13.93 -0.92
N ARG A 69 -14.33 13.45 -1.12
CA ARG A 69 -13.25 13.59 -0.15
C ARG A 69 -12.46 14.89 -0.33
N GLN A 70 -12.82 15.73 -1.31
CA GLN A 70 -12.09 16.97 -1.62
C GLN A 70 -10.58 16.72 -1.73
N LEU A 71 -10.19 15.66 -2.46
CA LEU A 71 -8.81 15.24 -2.56
C LEU A 71 -7.98 16.34 -3.24
N MET A 72 -6.90 16.73 -2.60
CA MET A 72 -5.87 17.59 -3.15
C MET A 72 -4.57 16.83 -3.24
N VAL A 73 -3.92 16.94 -4.39
CA VAL A 73 -2.60 16.37 -4.67
C VAL A 73 -1.71 17.51 -5.14
N ASN A 74 -0.58 17.69 -4.49
CA ASN A 74 0.46 18.61 -4.93
C ASN A 74 1.78 17.86 -5.05
N VAL A 75 2.50 18.12 -6.14
CA VAL A 75 3.83 17.55 -6.40
C VAL A 75 4.74 18.68 -6.83
N ALA A 76 5.85 18.86 -6.12
CA ALA A 76 6.84 19.89 -6.42
C ALA A 76 8.25 19.32 -6.30
N ILE A 77 9.21 19.92 -7.03
CA ILE A 77 10.63 19.60 -6.83
C ILE A 77 11.04 20.09 -5.44
N SER A 78 11.76 19.27 -4.69
CA SER A 78 12.21 19.65 -3.36
C SER A 78 13.19 20.83 -3.46
N PRO A 79 13.01 21.90 -2.66
CA PRO A 79 13.97 23.00 -2.63
C PRO A 79 15.28 22.61 -1.94
N ARG A 80 15.31 21.45 -1.26
CA ARG A 80 16.48 20.95 -0.51
C ARG A 80 17.36 20.04 -1.36
N ASP A 81 16.75 19.33 -2.31
CA ASP A 81 17.42 18.38 -3.20
C ASP A 81 16.67 18.33 -4.53
N ASN A 82 17.35 18.69 -5.62
CA ASN A 82 16.74 18.75 -6.95
C ASN A 82 16.50 17.39 -7.59
N TYR A 83 16.93 16.28 -6.97
CA TYR A 83 16.55 14.92 -7.37
C TYR A 83 15.32 14.40 -6.62
N CYS A 84 14.89 15.08 -5.55
CA CYS A 84 13.72 14.72 -4.78
C CYS A 84 12.50 15.55 -5.19
N ILE A 85 11.33 14.97 -4.98
CA ILE A 85 10.04 15.66 -5.02
C ILE A 85 9.43 15.68 -3.62
N GLU A 86 8.63 16.70 -3.35
CA GLU A 86 7.70 16.76 -2.24
C GLU A 86 6.29 16.44 -2.78
N VAL A 87 5.65 15.46 -2.18
CA VAL A 87 4.27 15.07 -2.44
C VAL A 87 3.45 15.44 -1.22
N VAL A 88 2.42 16.27 -1.41
CA VAL A 88 1.47 16.63 -0.36
C VAL A 88 0.08 16.19 -0.81
N LEU A 89 -0.52 15.29 -0.03
CA LEU A 89 -1.88 14.82 -0.25
C LEU A 89 -2.77 15.31 0.89
N ARG A 90 -3.97 15.80 0.57
CA ARG A 90 -4.95 16.23 1.57
C ARG A 90 -6.34 15.78 1.20
N CYS A 91 -7.14 15.31 2.16
CA CYS A 91 -8.55 15.01 1.94
C CYS A 91 -9.38 15.26 3.20
N LEU A 92 -10.69 15.42 3.05
CA LEU A 92 -11.64 15.47 4.16
C LEU A 92 -11.62 14.12 4.90
N ALA A 93 -11.52 14.11 6.23
CA ALA A 93 -11.57 12.89 7.04
C ALA A 93 -12.99 12.34 7.15
N VAL A 94 -13.15 11.01 7.19
CA VAL A 94 -14.43 10.35 7.52
C VAL A 94 -14.21 9.23 8.54
N GLU A 95 -15.30 8.65 9.04
CA GLU A 95 -15.24 7.47 9.89
C GLU A 95 -14.45 6.33 9.22
N GLY A 96 -13.53 5.72 9.97
CA GLY A 96 -12.60 4.71 9.47
C GLY A 96 -11.20 5.23 9.14
N ASP A 97 -10.99 6.54 8.95
CA ASP A 97 -9.64 7.11 8.70
C ASP A 97 -8.81 7.28 9.97
N GLY A 98 -8.80 6.27 10.85
CA GLY A 98 -8.29 6.41 12.22
C GLY A 98 -9.29 7.12 13.15
N LEU A 99 -10.51 7.37 12.68
CA LEU A 99 -11.61 7.93 13.45
C LEU A 99 -12.67 6.85 13.73
N GLY A 100 -13.17 6.79 14.96
CA GLY A 100 -14.25 5.88 15.37
C GLY A 100 -13.79 4.47 15.76
N PRO A 101 -14.74 3.57 16.09
CA PRO A 101 -14.46 2.27 16.70
C PRO A 101 -13.98 1.18 15.73
N HIS A 102 -14.10 1.40 14.41
CA HIS A 102 -13.80 0.41 13.38
C HIS A 102 -12.63 0.86 12.49
N VAL A 103 -11.43 0.89 13.07
CA VAL A 103 -10.22 1.30 12.36
C VAL A 103 -9.66 0.13 11.54
N ILE A 104 -10.00 0.07 10.25
CA ILE A 104 -9.29 -0.80 9.30
C ILE A 104 -7.94 -0.16 9.02
N VAL A 105 -6.83 -0.66 9.54
CA VAL A 105 -5.52 0.00 9.38
C VAL A 105 -4.95 -0.20 7.96
N ASP A 106 -5.54 0.48 6.98
CA ASP A 106 -5.15 0.45 5.55
C ASP A 106 -4.68 1.82 5.02
N GLY A 107 -4.77 2.85 5.87
CA GLY A 107 -4.25 4.20 5.62
C GLY A 107 -5.21 5.07 4.81
N GLY A 108 -6.42 4.57 4.54
CA GLY A 108 -7.48 5.28 3.85
C GLY A 108 -7.07 5.75 2.46
N VAL A 109 -7.72 6.82 2.01
CA VAL A 109 -7.52 7.39 0.66
C VAL A 109 -6.08 7.86 0.44
N LEU A 110 -5.48 8.55 1.42
CA LEU A 110 -4.13 9.10 1.26
C LEU A 110 -3.08 7.97 1.17
N GLY A 111 -3.21 6.94 2.01
CA GLY A 111 -2.37 5.76 1.95
C GLY A 111 -2.52 5.01 0.62
N ALA A 112 -3.74 4.85 0.11
CA ALA A 112 -3.98 4.20 -1.18
C ALA A 112 -3.35 4.96 -2.36
N VAL A 113 -3.51 6.29 -2.42
CA VAL A 113 -2.94 7.14 -3.48
C VAL A 113 -1.42 7.06 -3.47
N LEU A 114 -0.77 7.20 -2.31
CA LEU A 114 0.69 7.15 -2.22
C LEU A 114 1.23 5.72 -2.47
N ALA A 115 0.49 4.68 -2.06
CA ALA A 115 0.85 3.29 -2.35
C ALA A 115 0.91 3.01 -3.85
N ALA A 116 0.01 3.58 -4.65
CA ALA A 116 0.05 3.43 -6.11
C ALA A 116 1.36 3.97 -6.70
N GLY A 117 1.84 5.12 -6.19
CA GLY A 117 3.15 5.68 -6.56
C GLY A 117 4.31 4.80 -6.10
N PHE A 118 4.28 4.35 -4.85
CA PHE A 118 5.32 3.49 -4.29
C PHE A 118 5.46 2.16 -5.05
N LYS A 119 4.33 1.52 -5.40
CA LYS A 119 4.28 0.24 -6.11
C LYS A 119 4.54 0.36 -7.61
N GLY A 120 4.57 1.58 -8.15
CA GLY A 120 4.70 1.82 -9.59
C GLY A 120 3.46 1.46 -10.40
N GLU A 121 2.29 1.56 -9.77
CA GLU A 121 0.97 1.21 -10.31
C GLU A 121 0.18 2.46 -10.74
N LEU A 122 0.88 3.55 -11.02
CA LEU A 122 0.28 4.83 -11.42
C LEU A 122 -0.30 4.76 -12.85
N VAL A 123 -1.62 4.73 -12.93
CA VAL A 123 -2.36 4.77 -14.18
C VAL A 123 -2.06 6.10 -14.90
N ARG A 124 -1.78 6.04 -16.20
CA ARG A 124 -1.38 7.18 -17.06
C ARG A 124 0.00 7.79 -16.74
N PHE A 125 0.82 7.11 -15.95
CA PHE A 125 2.23 7.40 -15.85
C PHE A 125 3.06 6.37 -16.62
N GLN A 126 4.38 6.53 -16.63
CA GLN A 126 5.27 5.53 -17.19
C GLN A 126 5.21 4.25 -16.34
N ALA A 127 4.96 3.11 -16.99
CA ALA A 127 4.79 1.83 -16.32
C ALA A 127 6.03 1.43 -15.52
N GLY A 128 5.81 0.96 -14.28
CA GLY A 128 6.85 0.49 -13.37
C GLY A 128 7.73 1.60 -12.78
N VAL A 129 7.42 2.87 -13.02
CA VAL A 129 8.10 3.97 -12.32
C VAL A 129 7.57 4.07 -10.90
N THR A 130 8.46 3.99 -9.92
CA THR A 130 8.13 3.97 -8.49
C THR A 130 8.53 5.28 -7.80
N LEU A 131 7.91 5.50 -6.64
CA LEU A 131 8.32 6.54 -5.70
C LEU A 131 9.14 5.91 -4.56
N GLU A 132 10.43 6.21 -4.51
CA GLU A 132 11.29 5.82 -3.40
C GLU A 132 11.19 6.85 -2.28
N ILE A 133 10.33 6.56 -1.30
CA ILE A 133 9.99 7.47 -0.20
C ILE A 133 11.13 7.47 0.83
N SER A 134 11.71 8.65 1.06
CA SER A 134 12.76 8.85 2.07
C SER A 134 12.27 9.49 3.36
N ARG A 135 11.14 10.22 3.29
CA ARG A 135 10.47 10.85 4.44
C ARG A 135 8.98 10.78 4.27
N LEU A 136 8.28 10.60 5.38
CA LEU A 136 6.83 10.44 5.41
C LEU A 136 6.29 10.87 6.76
N ASP A 137 5.32 11.78 6.73
CA ASP A 137 4.66 12.28 7.93
C ASP A 137 3.18 12.57 7.63
N ALA A 138 2.31 12.38 8.63
CA ALA A 138 0.87 12.50 8.46
C ALA A 138 0.20 13.18 9.66
N TRP A 139 -0.83 13.99 9.40
CA TRP A 139 -1.53 14.77 10.42
C TRP A 139 -3.03 14.88 10.16
N TYR A 140 -3.76 15.05 11.26
CA TYR A 140 -5.07 15.68 11.27
C TYR A 140 -4.89 17.20 11.21
N VAL A 141 -5.66 17.84 10.36
CA VAL A 141 -5.58 19.27 10.05
C VAL A 141 -6.95 19.89 10.27
N SER A 142 -6.97 20.99 11.00
CA SER A 142 -8.18 21.77 11.23
C SER A 142 -8.72 22.42 9.94
N ALA A 143 -9.96 22.91 9.99
CA ALA A 143 -10.58 23.58 8.86
C ALA A 143 -9.83 24.86 8.39
N ASP A 144 -9.13 25.55 9.30
CA ASP A 144 -8.30 26.72 9.00
C ASP A 144 -6.87 26.35 8.54
N GLY A 145 -6.55 25.05 8.42
CA GLY A 145 -5.29 24.57 7.85
C GLY A 145 -4.16 24.40 8.87
N SER A 146 -4.42 24.51 10.16
CA SER A 146 -3.42 24.27 11.20
C SER A 146 -3.23 22.76 11.44
N LEU A 147 -1.98 22.31 11.51
CA LEU A 147 -1.65 20.92 11.84
C LEU A 147 -1.93 20.70 13.33
N GLU A 148 -2.84 19.77 13.65
CA GLU A 148 -3.28 19.56 15.03
C GLU A 148 -2.53 18.40 15.69
N VAL A 149 -2.76 17.18 15.19
CA VAL A 149 -2.31 15.94 15.83
C VAL A 149 -1.74 15.00 14.76
N PRO A 150 -0.66 14.24 15.04
CA PRO A 150 -0.20 13.18 14.14
C PRO A 150 -1.32 12.18 13.79
N ALA A 151 -1.34 11.72 12.54
CA ALA A 151 -2.27 10.72 12.03
C ALA A 151 -1.52 9.40 11.69
N PRO A 152 -1.01 8.66 12.70
CA PRO A 152 -0.16 7.49 12.46
C PRO A 152 -0.89 6.37 11.72
N TYR A 153 -2.22 6.32 11.80
CA TYR A 153 -3.08 5.45 10.99
C TYR A 153 -2.70 5.44 9.50
N ILE A 154 -2.43 6.62 8.93
CA ILE A 154 -2.13 6.78 7.50
C ILE A 154 -0.79 6.12 7.16
N VAL A 155 0.24 6.42 7.95
CA VAL A 155 1.59 5.87 7.76
C VAL A 155 1.60 4.35 7.98
N GLN A 156 0.97 3.88 9.05
CA GLN A 156 0.86 2.46 9.37
C GLN A 156 0.15 1.69 8.25
N GLY A 157 -0.98 2.22 7.78
CA GLY A 157 -1.74 1.62 6.70
C GLY A 157 -1.03 1.62 5.36
N LEU A 158 -0.31 2.70 5.02
CA LEU A 158 0.56 2.74 3.85
C LEU A 158 1.62 1.65 3.91
N CYS A 159 2.35 1.54 5.03
CA CYS A 159 3.35 0.49 5.21
C CYS A 159 2.73 -0.91 5.10
N ARG A 160 1.54 -1.14 5.66
CA ARG A 160 0.81 -2.40 5.50
C ARG A 160 0.47 -2.68 4.03
N ARG A 161 -0.09 -1.70 3.29
CA ARG A 161 -0.38 -1.81 1.85
C ARG A 161 0.84 -2.10 1.01
N CYS A 162 1.99 -1.51 1.35
CA CYS A 162 3.21 -1.64 0.56
C CYS A 162 4.02 -2.89 0.91
N CYS A 163 4.04 -3.33 2.16
CA CYS A 163 4.95 -4.38 2.61
C CYS A 163 4.28 -5.75 2.77
N LEU A 164 3.04 -5.83 3.29
CA LEU A 164 2.42 -7.13 3.58
C LEU A 164 2.11 -7.93 2.30
N PRO A 165 1.49 -7.34 1.26
CA PRO A 165 1.28 -8.05 0.00
C PRO A 165 2.59 -8.57 -0.60
N GLU A 166 3.66 -7.76 -0.61
CA GLU A 166 4.97 -8.18 -1.14
C GLU A 166 5.56 -9.35 -0.37
N VAL A 167 5.53 -9.31 0.97
CA VAL A 167 6.01 -10.44 1.79
C VAL A 167 5.22 -11.71 1.48
N ILE A 168 3.89 -11.60 1.35
CA ILE A 168 3.02 -12.73 1.01
C ILE A 168 3.33 -13.27 -0.38
N LEU A 169 3.47 -12.41 -1.39
CA LEU A 169 3.81 -12.79 -2.75
C LEU A 169 5.17 -13.52 -2.82
N ARG A 170 6.19 -13.04 -2.09
CA ARG A 170 7.48 -13.76 -2.02
C ARG A 170 7.36 -15.10 -1.30
N CYS A 171 6.52 -15.22 -0.27
CA CYS A 171 6.22 -16.52 0.34
C CYS A 171 5.51 -17.48 -0.62
N MET A 172 4.57 -16.99 -1.42
CA MET A 172 3.89 -17.77 -2.46
C MET A 172 4.88 -18.24 -3.53
N GLN A 173 5.72 -17.34 -4.03
CA GLN A 173 6.77 -17.68 -5.01
C GLN A 173 7.72 -18.76 -4.48
N VAL A 174 8.18 -18.65 -3.23
CA VAL A 174 9.00 -19.70 -2.60
C VAL A 174 8.24 -21.02 -2.46
N SER A 175 6.94 -20.97 -2.16
CA SER A 175 6.10 -22.17 -2.06
C SER A 175 6.01 -22.91 -3.39
N VAL A 176 5.83 -22.18 -4.49
CA VAL A 176 5.84 -22.73 -5.86
C VAL A 176 7.19 -23.40 -6.14
N SER A 177 8.31 -22.70 -5.94
CA SER A 177 9.64 -23.26 -6.20
C SER A 177 9.97 -24.50 -5.36
N LEU A 178 9.51 -24.55 -4.11
CA LEU A 178 9.66 -25.74 -3.26
C LEU A 178 8.83 -26.91 -3.80
N MET A 179 7.58 -26.65 -4.18
CA MET A 179 6.69 -27.66 -4.76
C MET A 179 7.24 -28.21 -6.09
N GLU A 180 7.74 -27.35 -6.97
CA GLU A 180 8.44 -27.72 -8.22
C GLU A 180 9.65 -28.63 -7.96
N SER A 181 10.33 -28.45 -6.82
CA SER A 181 11.46 -29.30 -6.41
C SER A 181 11.05 -30.61 -5.74
N GLY A 182 9.74 -30.90 -5.66
CA GLY A 182 9.19 -32.09 -5.00
C GLY A 182 9.06 -31.98 -3.48
N ASN A 183 9.22 -30.77 -2.92
CA ASN A 183 9.15 -30.52 -1.48
C ASN A 183 7.87 -29.76 -1.14
N GLU A 184 6.85 -30.45 -0.63
CA GLU A 184 5.60 -29.82 -0.23
C GLU A 184 5.83 -28.89 0.99
N PRO A 185 5.53 -27.57 0.88
CA PRO A 185 5.63 -26.64 2.00
C PRO A 185 4.53 -26.88 3.03
N GLU A 186 4.90 -27.00 4.30
CA GLU A 186 3.96 -27.29 5.40
C GLU A 186 2.90 -26.20 5.66
N CYS A 187 3.13 -24.96 5.18
CA CYS A 187 2.33 -23.80 5.56
C CYS A 187 1.67 -23.07 4.38
N HIS A 188 1.58 -23.70 3.20
CA HIS A 188 0.97 -23.08 2.02
C HIS A 188 -0.51 -22.76 2.24
N ASP A 189 -1.31 -23.76 2.64
CA ASP A 189 -2.75 -23.59 2.86
C ASP A 189 -3.04 -22.55 3.95
N GLU A 190 -2.21 -22.54 5.01
CA GLU A 190 -2.33 -21.55 6.09
C GLU A 190 -2.09 -20.11 5.61
N LEU A 191 -1.25 -19.92 4.58
CA LEU A 191 -1.01 -18.61 3.99
C LEU A 191 -2.22 -18.14 3.17
N ILE A 192 -2.87 -19.05 2.43
CA ILE A 192 -4.11 -18.78 1.70
C ILE A 192 -5.22 -18.37 2.68
N ASP A 193 -5.40 -19.14 3.74
CA ASP A 193 -6.38 -18.85 4.79
C ASP A 193 -6.11 -17.49 5.46
N LEU A 194 -4.84 -17.15 5.69
CA LEU A 194 -4.47 -15.88 6.30
C LEU A 194 -4.82 -14.68 5.42
N VAL A 195 -4.66 -14.78 4.10
CA VAL A 195 -5.04 -13.74 3.13
C VAL A 195 -6.56 -13.59 3.06
N ASN A 196 -7.28 -14.71 3.06
CA ASN A 196 -8.74 -14.75 2.95
C ASN A 196 -9.47 -14.45 4.27
N CYS A 197 -8.76 -14.40 5.39
CA CYS A 197 -9.34 -14.11 6.69
C CYS A 197 -9.85 -12.66 6.77
N LEU A 198 -11.16 -12.50 7.00
CA LEU A 198 -11.78 -11.18 7.15
C LEU A 198 -11.24 -10.41 8.36
N GLU A 199 -10.86 -11.11 9.43
CA GLU A 199 -10.34 -10.49 10.65
C GLU A 199 -8.96 -9.86 10.44
N THR A 200 -8.13 -10.43 9.57
CA THR A 200 -6.80 -9.86 9.26
C THR A 200 -6.91 -8.69 8.30
N GLY A 201 -7.95 -8.68 7.46
CA GLY A 201 -8.19 -7.66 6.45
C GLY A 201 -7.11 -7.61 5.36
N PHE A 202 -6.26 -8.65 5.25
CA PHE A 202 -5.11 -8.63 4.36
C PHE A 202 -5.48 -8.52 2.89
N LEU A 203 -6.58 -9.16 2.48
CA LEU A 203 -7.09 -9.08 1.11
C LEU A 203 -7.27 -7.62 0.63
N HIS A 204 -7.71 -6.71 1.50
CA HIS A 204 -7.95 -5.31 1.16
C HIS A 204 -6.66 -4.48 0.95
N LEU A 205 -5.51 -5.02 1.36
CA LEU A 205 -4.21 -4.36 1.23
C LEU A 205 -3.59 -4.57 -0.17
N PHE A 206 -3.98 -5.65 -0.86
CA PHE A 206 -3.46 -5.96 -2.17
C PHE A 206 -4.01 -4.98 -3.21
N SER A 207 -3.15 -4.59 -4.16
CA SER A 207 -3.60 -3.99 -5.40
C SER A 207 -4.20 -5.07 -6.32
N GLN A 208 -4.93 -4.64 -7.34
CA GLN A 208 -5.45 -5.58 -8.34
C GLN A 208 -4.33 -6.38 -9.05
N PRO A 209 -3.21 -5.77 -9.51
CA PRO A 209 -2.08 -6.53 -10.05
C PRO A 209 -1.51 -7.55 -9.06
N GLN A 210 -1.33 -7.18 -7.79
CA GLN A 210 -0.82 -8.09 -6.77
C GLN A 210 -1.78 -9.26 -6.50
N LEU A 211 -3.11 -9.04 -6.51
CA LEU A 211 -4.08 -10.14 -6.40
C LEU A 211 -4.00 -11.09 -7.59
N GLN A 212 -3.81 -10.56 -8.80
CA GLN A 212 -3.64 -11.39 -9.99
C GLN A 212 -2.38 -12.24 -9.89
N GLU A 213 -1.26 -11.65 -9.45
CA GLU A 213 0.00 -12.39 -9.22
C GLU A 213 -0.16 -13.46 -8.15
N PHE A 214 -0.84 -13.15 -7.04
CA PHE A 214 -1.14 -14.11 -5.97
C PHE A 214 -1.90 -15.34 -6.48
N LEU A 215 -2.97 -15.11 -7.26
CA LEU A 215 -3.78 -16.19 -7.85
C LEU A 215 -3.00 -17.01 -8.88
N LEU A 216 -2.05 -16.40 -9.61
CA LEU A 216 -1.17 -17.11 -10.53
C LEU A 216 -0.24 -18.06 -9.76
N PHE A 217 0.36 -17.61 -8.66
CA PHE A 217 1.19 -18.49 -7.82
C PHE A 217 0.39 -19.64 -7.19
N GLU A 218 -0.81 -19.39 -6.70
CA GLU A 218 -1.68 -20.45 -6.16
C GLU A 218 -1.99 -21.52 -7.23
N ARG A 219 -2.29 -21.06 -8.45
CA ARG A 219 -2.53 -21.95 -9.60
C ARG A 219 -1.29 -22.77 -9.95
N GLU A 220 -0.12 -22.14 -10.06
CA GLU A 220 1.14 -22.82 -10.38
C GLU A 220 1.49 -23.87 -9.31
N TYR A 221 1.39 -23.50 -8.03
CA TYR A 221 1.58 -24.42 -6.92
C TYR A 221 0.69 -25.67 -7.04
N SER A 222 -0.61 -25.46 -7.31
CA SER A 222 -1.59 -26.54 -7.46
C SER A 222 -1.25 -27.48 -8.60
N ILE A 223 -0.77 -26.96 -9.73
CA ILE A 223 -0.32 -27.76 -10.88
C ILE A 223 0.87 -28.63 -10.48
N CYS A 224 1.91 -28.04 -9.89
CA CYS A 224 3.10 -28.79 -9.48
C CYS A 224 2.77 -29.88 -8.45
N LYS A 225 1.84 -29.60 -7.52
CA LYS A 225 1.36 -30.59 -6.55
C LYS A 225 0.68 -31.78 -7.23
N MET A 226 -0.17 -31.53 -8.22
CA MET A 226 -0.82 -32.60 -8.98
C MET A 226 0.19 -33.44 -9.78
N GLU A 227 1.16 -32.80 -10.43
CA GLU A 227 2.20 -33.49 -11.21
C GLU A 227 3.05 -34.41 -10.31
N LEU A 228 3.48 -33.91 -9.14
CA LEU A 228 4.23 -34.73 -8.18
C LEU A 228 3.41 -35.94 -7.68
N GLN A 229 2.11 -35.74 -7.41
CA GLN A 229 1.23 -36.82 -6.98
C GLN A 229 1.04 -37.88 -8.06
N GLU A 230 0.94 -37.48 -9.33
CA GLU A 230 0.90 -38.42 -10.46
C GLU A 230 2.20 -39.21 -10.57
N GLU A 231 3.36 -38.57 -10.45
CA GLU A 231 4.66 -39.23 -10.49
C GLU A 231 4.84 -40.26 -9.36
N LEU A 232 4.41 -39.92 -8.14
CA LEU A 232 4.47 -40.82 -6.99
C LEU A 232 3.49 -42.00 -7.08
N SER A 233 2.46 -41.89 -7.92
CA SER A 233 1.46 -42.94 -8.14
C SER A 233 1.84 -43.95 -9.24
N ARG A 234 2.92 -43.69 -9.98
CA ARG A 234 3.47 -44.56 -11.04
C ARG A 234 4.52 -45.52 -10.49
#